data_AF-A0A8H8MQQ3-F1
#
_entry.id   AF-A0A8H8MQQ3-F1
#
_cell.length_a   1.000
_cell.length_b   1.000
_cell.length_c   1.000
_cell.angle_alpha   90.00
_cell.angle_beta   90.00
_cell.angle_gamma   90.00
#
_symmetry.space_group_name_H-M   'P 1'
#
loop_
_entity.id
_entity.type
_entity.pdbx_description
1 polymer ?
#
loop_
_entity_poly.entity_id
_entity_poly.type
_entity_poly.pdbx_seq_one_letter_code
_entity_poly.pdbx_strand_id
1 'polypeptide(L)'
;MTEVLQQFATYRSHGTRSSAEIVRWGEPLLESGKYTKGEDPWAFLEQLAFAALDTGRMDIADDCLVLLDAQFPDSPRVTVLKGQRLEADNMLQDALKMYVYYLTKEDESCVPVRKRLIATLRSLGKITEAAEELTKYLDTFYADVEGWMELADMYNECNMQVLSPCPFIS
;
A
#
# COMPACT_ATOMS: atom_id res chain seq x y z
N MET A 1 -20.55 0.14 -20.53
CA MET A 1 -19.08 0.31 -20.62
C MET A 1 -18.64 1.60 -19.94
N THR A 2 -19.14 2.77 -20.35
CA THR A 2 -19.05 4.02 -19.56
C THR A 2 -19.66 3.86 -18.16
N GLU A 3 -20.75 3.09 -18.06
CA GLU A 3 -21.41 2.78 -16.78
C GLU A 3 -20.48 2.07 -15.77
N VAL A 4 -19.62 1.15 -16.20
CA VAL A 4 -18.65 0.47 -15.30
C VAL A 4 -17.60 1.45 -14.80
N LEU A 5 -17.06 2.30 -15.68
CA LEU A 5 -16.10 3.33 -15.30
C LEU A 5 -16.71 4.34 -14.33
N GLN A 6 -17.98 4.70 -14.53
CA GLN A 6 -18.74 5.58 -13.65
C GLN A 6 -19.04 4.93 -12.29
N GLN A 7 -19.37 3.64 -12.29
CA GLN A 7 -19.53 2.85 -11.07
C GLN A 7 -18.22 2.79 -10.27
N PHE A 8 -17.09 2.57 -10.94
CA PHE A 8 -15.78 2.56 -10.31
C PHE A 8 -15.41 3.93 -9.71
N ALA A 9 -15.72 5.02 -10.41
CA ALA A 9 -15.59 6.37 -9.87
C ALA A 9 -16.46 6.58 -8.63
N THR A 10 -17.68 6.02 -8.61
CA THR A 10 -18.57 6.05 -7.44
C THR A 10 -18.00 5.25 -6.27
N TYR A 11 -17.38 4.09 -6.53
CA TYR A 11 -16.70 3.33 -5.48
C TYR A 11 -15.55 4.12 -4.87
N ARG A 12 -14.77 4.84 -5.69
CA ARG A 12 -13.68 5.70 -5.19
C ARG A 12 -14.22 6.84 -4.32
N SER A 13 -15.28 7.52 -4.74
CA SER A 13 -15.82 8.66 -3.99
C SER A 13 -16.43 8.28 -2.63
N HIS A 14 -16.92 7.05 -2.49
CA HIS A 14 -17.51 6.55 -1.25
C HIS A 14 -16.54 5.68 -0.43
N GLY A 15 -15.32 5.42 -0.91
CA GLY A 15 -14.38 4.50 -0.25
C GLY A 15 -14.86 3.04 -0.22
N THR A 16 -15.72 2.64 -1.15
CA THR A 16 -16.28 1.29 -1.19
C THR A 16 -15.23 0.27 -1.61
N ARG A 17 -14.94 -0.70 -0.75
CA ARG A 17 -14.05 -1.82 -1.07
C ARG A 17 -14.82 -2.93 -1.80
N SER A 18 -14.66 -3.01 -3.12
CA SER A 18 -15.26 -4.05 -3.96
C SER A 18 -14.22 -4.68 -4.89
N SER A 19 -13.10 -5.15 -4.34
CA SER A 19 -11.91 -5.55 -5.10
C SER A 19 -12.20 -6.66 -6.13
N ALA A 20 -13.00 -7.66 -5.76
CA ALA A 20 -13.39 -8.74 -6.67
C ALA A 20 -14.22 -8.27 -7.87
N GLU A 21 -15.16 -7.34 -7.68
CA GLU A 21 -15.95 -6.77 -8.78
C GLU A 21 -15.08 -5.85 -9.65
N ILE A 22 -14.22 -5.04 -9.02
CA ILE A 22 -13.31 -4.13 -9.73
C ILE A 22 -12.42 -4.92 -10.68
N VAL A 23 -11.84 -6.03 -10.21
CA VAL A 23 -11.02 -6.91 -11.06
C VAL A 23 -11.86 -7.55 -12.16
N ARG A 24 -12.99 -8.16 -11.79
CA ARG A 24 -13.89 -8.84 -12.75
C ARG A 24 -14.29 -7.97 -13.93
N TRP A 25 -14.62 -6.70 -13.68
CA TRP A 25 -15.07 -5.78 -14.72
C TRP A 25 -13.95 -4.90 -15.29
N GLY A 26 -12.86 -4.73 -14.55
CA GLY A 26 -11.71 -3.92 -14.94
C GLY A 26 -10.75 -4.64 -15.89
N GLU A 27 -10.52 -5.94 -15.69
CA GLU A 27 -9.61 -6.74 -16.53
C GLU A 27 -9.97 -6.66 -18.04
N PRO A 28 -11.22 -6.88 -18.48
CA PRO A 28 -11.57 -6.74 -19.90
C PRO A 28 -11.40 -5.32 -20.43
N LEU A 29 -11.49 -4.29 -19.57
CA LEU A 29 -11.30 -2.89 -19.95
C LEU A 29 -9.81 -2.56 -20.14
N LEU A 30 -8.94 -3.14 -19.31
CA LEU A 30 -7.49 -3.07 -19.43
C LEU A 30 -7.02 -3.74 -20.73
N GLU A 31 -7.38 -5.01 -20.93
CA GLU A 31 -6.98 -5.80 -22.11
C GLU A 31 -7.42 -5.16 -23.42
N SER A 32 -8.64 -4.60 -23.44
CA SER A 32 -9.19 -3.96 -24.63
C SER A 32 -8.74 -2.50 -24.81
N GLY A 33 -7.99 -1.93 -23.87
CA GLY A 33 -7.56 -0.54 -23.87
C GLY A 33 -8.70 0.48 -23.70
N LYS A 34 -9.93 0.03 -23.45
CA LYS A 34 -11.13 0.88 -23.42
C LYS A 34 -11.24 1.73 -22.16
N TYR A 35 -10.43 1.44 -21.13
CA TYR A 35 -10.30 2.28 -19.94
C TYR A 35 -9.90 3.73 -20.27
N THR A 36 -9.18 3.94 -21.38
CA THR A 36 -8.78 5.27 -21.91
C THR A 36 -9.95 6.18 -22.28
N LYS A 37 -11.16 5.62 -22.43
CA LYS A 37 -12.38 6.38 -22.72
C LYS A 37 -13.05 6.97 -21.48
N GLY A 38 -12.55 6.66 -20.29
CA GLY A 38 -13.01 7.25 -19.03
C GLY A 38 -12.50 8.68 -18.87
N GLU A 39 -13.15 9.43 -17.96
CA GLU A 39 -12.71 10.79 -17.62
C GLU A 39 -11.33 10.80 -16.95
N ASP A 40 -11.04 9.76 -16.15
CA ASP A 40 -9.76 9.59 -15.46
C ASP A 40 -9.25 8.15 -15.63
N PRO A 41 -8.50 7.87 -16.71
CA PRO A 41 -7.97 6.54 -16.99
C PRO A 41 -6.89 6.12 -15.98
N TRP A 42 -6.19 7.07 -15.36
CA TRP A 42 -5.12 6.80 -14.41
C TRP A 42 -5.68 6.38 -13.06
N ALA A 43 -6.70 7.08 -12.55
CA ALA A 43 -7.41 6.66 -11.35
C ALA A 43 -8.09 5.30 -11.52
N PHE A 44 -8.53 4.96 -12.74
CA PHE A 44 -8.99 3.60 -13.05
C PHE A 44 -7.86 2.58 -12.89
N LEU A 45 -6.69 2.82 -13.50
CA LEU A 45 -5.54 1.91 -13.41
C LEU A 45 -5.06 1.74 -11.97
N GLU A 46 -4.96 2.82 -11.19
CA GLU A 46 -4.60 2.77 -9.77
C GLU A 46 -5.60 1.89 -8.98
N GLN A 47 -6.91 2.13 -9.16
CA GLN A 47 -7.94 1.37 -8.47
C GLN A 47 -7.92 -0.12 -8.86
N LEU A 48 -7.72 -0.41 -10.16
CA LEU A 48 -7.60 -1.78 -10.64
C LEU A 48 -6.36 -2.46 -10.07
N ALA A 49 -5.22 -1.77 -10.01
CA ALA A 49 -3.99 -2.29 -9.43
C ALA A 49 -4.16 -2.65 -7.95
N PHE A 50 -4.75 -1.76 -7.14
CA PHE A 50 -5.03 -2.07 -5.73
C PHE A 50 -6.01 -3.24 -5.57
N ALA A 51 -7.07 -3.28 -6.38
CA ALA A 51 -8.03 -4.37 -6.34
C ALA A 51 -7.41 -5.72 -6.78
N ALA A 52 -6.48 -5.68 -7.73
CA ALA A 52 -5.73 -6.83 -8.19
C ALA A 52 -4.79 -7.37 -7.11
N LEU A 53 -4.04 -6.49 -6.41
CA LEU A 53 -3.24 -6.86 -5.24
C LEU A 53 -4.09 -7.51 -4.14
N ASP A 54 -5.23 -6.90 -3.80
CA ASP A 54 -6.19 -7.40 -2.81
C ASP A 54 -6.73 -8.81 -3.11
N THR A 55 -6.88 -9.14 -4.39
CA THR A 55 -7.45 -10.41 -4.85
C THR A 55 -6.40 -11.43 -5.26
N GLY A 56 -5.12 -11.09 -5.15
CA GLY A 56 -4.01 -11.97 -5.51
C GLY A 56 -3.73 -12.06 -7.02
N ARG A 57 -4.35 -11.21 -7.85
CA ARG A 57 -4.15 -11.16 -9.31
C ARG A 57 -2.93 -10.28 -9.66
N MET A 58 -1.75 -10.79 -9.36
CA MET A 58 -0.49 -10.03 -9.57
C MET A 58 -0.23 -9.68 -11.04
N ASP A 59 -0.69 -10.51 -11.95
CA ASP A 59 -0.63 -10.29 -13.40
C ASP A 59 -1.30 -8.96 -13.80
N ILE A 60 -2.52 -8.71 -13.31
CA ILE A 60 -3.25 -7.47 -13.60
C ILE A 60 -2.60 -6.27 -12.90
N ALA A 61 -2.10 -6.47 -11.67
CA ALA A 61 -1.41 -5.42 -10.92
C ALA A 61 -0.14 -4.96 -11.65
N ASP A 62 0.64 -5.91 -12.18
CA ASP A 62 1.87 -5.67 -12.91
C ASP A 62 1.60 -4.94 -14.24
N ASP A 63 0.57 -5.35 -14.99
CA ASP A 63 0.15 -4.66 -16.22
C ASP A 63 -0.24 -3.19 -15.97
N CYS A 64 -1.00 -2.95 -14.89
CA CYS A 64 -1.38 -1.60 -14.48
C CYS A 64 -0.17 -0.78 -14.03
N LEU A 65 0.75 -1.39 -13.27
CA LEU A 65 1.98 -0.77 -12.79
C LEU A 65 2.88 -0.33 -13.94
N VAL A 66 3.06 -1.14 -14.99
CA VAL A 66 3.87 -0.77 -16.17
C VAL A 66 3.35 0.52 -16.80
N LEU A 67 2.03 0.65 -16.95
CA LEU A 67 1.39 1.82 -17.54
C LEU A 67 1.48 3.05 -16.64
N LEU A 68 1.25 2.87 -15.35
CA LEU A 68 1.32 3.96 -14.36
C LEU A 68 2.75 4.47 -14.18
N ASP A 69 3.74 3.57 -14.15
CA ASP A 69 5.14 3.92 -13.97
C ASP A 69 5.72 4.65 -15.17
N ALA A 70 5.32 4.24 -16.39
CA ALA A 70 5.72 4.93 -17.61
C ALA A 70 5.23 6.39 -17.63
N GLN A 71 4.07 6.66 -17.02
CA GLN A 71 3.46 7.99 -16.98
C GLN A 71 3.89 8.82 -15.76
N PHE A 72 4.08 8.19 -14.60
CA PHE A 72 4.31 8.85 -13.31
C PHE A 72 5.38 8.12 -12.46
N PRO A 73 6.64 8.06 -12.93
CA PRO A 73 7.67 7.21 -12.33
C PRO A 73 7.97 7.50 -10.85
N ASP A 74 7.91 8.79 -10.46
CA ASP A 74 8.23 9.25 -9.10
C ASP A 74 6.99 9.58 -8.26
N SER A 75 5.80 9.16 -8.72
CA SER A 75 4.57 9.40 -7.98
C SER A 75 4.56 8.61 -6.66
N PRO A 76 4.13 9.24 -5.55
CA PRO A 76 4.00 8.54 -4.28
C PRO A 76 3.00 7.38 -4.37
N ARG A 77 1.98 7.49 -5.23
CA ARG A 77 0.99 6.42 -5.44
C ARG A 77 1.58 5.23 -6.17
N VAL A 78 2.39 5.48 -7.20
CA VAL A 78 3.12 4.43 -7.93
C VAL A 78 4.14 3.76 -7.02
N THR A 79 4.84 4.54 -6.19
CA THR A 79 5.78 4.01 -5.19
C THR A 79 5.09 3.09 -4.18
N VAL A 80 3.92 3.49 -3.66
CA VAL A 80 3.13 2.64 -2.76
C VAL A 80 2.72 1.34 -3.46
N LEU A 81 2.19 1.39 -4.68
CA LEU A 81 1.81 0.20 -5.45
C LEU A 81 2.99 -0.74 -5.71
N LYS A 82 4.13 -0.21 -6.14
CA LYS A 82 5.37 -0.99 -6.35
C LYS A 82 5.83 -1.68 -5.07
N GLY A 83 5.84 -0.94 -3.96
CA GLY A 83 6.22 -1.51 -2.67
C GLY A 83 5.24 -2.57 -2.18
N GLN A 84 3.93 -2.36 -2.30
CA GLN A 84 2.93 -3.37 -1.92
C GLN A 84 2.98 -4.61 -2.84
N ARG A 85 3.35 -4.43 -4.11
CA ARG A 85 3.60 -5.54 -5.02
C ARG A 85 4.80 -6.39 -4.59
N LEU A 86 5.88 -5.76 -4.13
CA LEU A 86 7.04 -6.44 -3.52
C LEU A 86 6.66 -7.16 -2.22
N GLU A 87 5.87 -6.50 -1.36
CA GLU A 87 5.38 -7.11 -0.13
C GLU A 87 4.52 -8.35 -0.40
N ALA A 88 3.70 -8.34 -1.46
CA ALA A 88 2.90 -9.48 -1.87
C ALA A 88 3.75 -10.69 -2.27
N ASP A 89 4.97 -10.47 -2.79
CA ASP A 89 5.99 -11.51 -3.05
C ASP A 89 6.86 -11.82 -1.83
N ASN A 90 6.50 -11.32 -0.65
CA ASN A 90 7.26 -11.45 0.59
C ASN A 90 8.68 -10.84 0.50
N MET A 91 8.92 -9.92 -0.45
CA MET A 91 10.17 -9.17 -0.62
C MET A 91 10.21 -7.94 0.29
N LEU A 92 9.91 -8.13 1.58
CA LEU A 92 9.72 -7.05 2.55
C LEU A 92 10.96 -6.15 2.71
N GLN A 93 12.16 -6.72 2.63
CA GLN A 93 13.41 -5.94 2.72
C GLN A 93 13.60 -5.00 1.54
N ASP A 94 13.18 -5.40 0.34
CA ASP A 94 13.32 -4.56 -0.85
C ASP A 94 12.23 -3.48 -0.89
N ALA A 95 11.01 -3.81 -0.46
CA ALA A 95 9.96 -2.81 -0.21
C ALA A 95 10.42 -1.76 0.82
N LEU A 96 11.04 -2.20 1.93
CA LEU A 96 11.57 -1.30 2.95
C LEU A 96 12.62 -0.34 2.39
N LYS A 97 13.61 -0.86 1.64
CA LYS A 97 14.64 -0.03 1.00
C LYS A 97 14.03 0.99 0.05
N MET A 98 13.02 0.59 -0.73
CA MET A 98 12.31 1.47 -1.65
C MET A 98 11.63 2.62 -0.91
N TYR A 99 10.91 2.33 0.18
CA TYR A 99 10.24 3.37 0.96
C TYR A 99 11.22 4.32 1.65
N VAL A 100 12.30 3.78 2.24
CA VAL A 100 13.38 4.61 2.83
C VAL A 100 14.01 5.51 1.77
N TYR A 101 14.31 4.96 0.58
CA TYR A 101 14.88 5.73 -0.52
C TYR A 101 13.96 6.89 -0.92
N TYR A 102 12.67 6.61 -1.14
CA TYR A 102 11.70 7.63 -1.52
C TYR A 102 11.58 8.74 -0.49
N LEU A 103 11.43 8.40 0.79
CA LEU A 103 11.33 9.38 1.88
C LEU A 103 12.62 10.19 2.07
N THR A 104 13.77 9.65 1.68
CA THR A 104 15.06 10.35 1.80
C THR A 104 15.38 11.24 0.60
N LYS A 105 14.90 10.86 -0.60
CA LYS A 105 15.31 11.49 -1.86
C LYS A 105 14.24 12.36 -2.50
N GLU A 106 12.97 11.96 -2.37
CA GLU A 106 11.86 12.60 -3.07
C GLU A 106 11.04 13.49 -2.12
N ASP A 107 10.38 12.89 -1.13
CA ASP A 107 9.51 13.62 -0.20
C ASP A 107 9.51 12.95 1.18
N GLU A 108 10.25 13.55 2.12
CA GLU A 108 10.28 13.12 3.52
C GLU A 108 8.89 13.19 4.16
N SER A 109 8.06 14.16 3.80
CA SER A 109 6.74 14.34 4.43
C SER A 109 5.65 13.42 3.87
N CYS A 110 5.99 12.54 2.92
CA CYS A 110 5.03 11.70 2.21
C CYS A 110 4.34 10.68 3.14
N VAL A 111 3.13 11.02 3.59
CA VAL A 111 2.35 10.19 4.53
C VAL A 111 2.05 8.78 4.01
N PRO A 112 1.56 8.57 2.77
CA PRO A 112 1.24 7.23 2.30
C PRO A 112 2.45 6.29 2.29
N VAL A 113 3.61 6.78 1.86
CA VAL A 113 4.87 6.02 1.83
C VAL A 113 5.35 5.74 3.26
N ARG A 114 5.28 6.72 4.17
CA ARG A 114 5.65 6.53 5.58
C ARG A 114 4.76 5.50 6.29
N LYS A 115 3.44 5.52 6.05
CA LYS A 115 2.54 4.49 6.60
C LYS A 115 2.90 3.08 6.11
N ARG A 116 3.25 2.92 4.82
CA ARG A 116 3.74 1.64 4.30
C ARG A 116 5.08 1.23 4.92
N LEU A 117 6.04 2.16 5.07
CA LEU A 117 7.30 1.91 5.76
C LEU A 117 7.08 1.31 7.16
N ILE A 118 6.22 1.95 7.96
CA ILE A 118 5.88 1.51 9.33
C ILE A 118 5.28 0.09 9.30
N ALA A 119 4.30 -0.17 8.42
CA ALA A 119 3.68 -1.48 8.29
C ALA A 119 4.69 -2.57 7.89
N THR A 120 5.64 -2.25 7.01
CA THR A 120 6.68 -3.18 6.55
C THR A 120 7.74 -3.44 7.62
N LEU A 121 8.11 -2.43 8.42
CA LEU A 121 8.95 -2.63 9.61
C LEU A 121 8.29 -3.60 10.60
N ARG A 122 7.00 -3.41 10.89
CA ARG A 122 6.24 -4.31 11.76
C ARG A 122 6.22 -5.74 11.21
N SER A 123 5.95 -5.89 9.91
CA SER A 123 5.93 -7.20 9.23
C SER A 123 7.29 -7.92 9.24
N LEU A 124 8.40 -7.16 9.28
CA LEU A 124 9.76 -7.69 9.42
C LEU A 124 10.13 -8.05 10.88
N GLY A 125 9.22 -7.86 11.84
CA GLY A 125 9.48 -8.06 13.27
C GLY A 125 10.33 -6.94 13.89
N LYS A 126 10.59 -5.85 13.18
CA LYS A 126 11.34 -4.69 13.66
C LYS A 126 10.42 -3.75 14.45
N ILE A 127 9.77 -4.30 15.48
CA ILE A 127 8.67 -3.63 16.20
C ILE A 127 9.13 -2.32 16.84
N THR A 128 10.33 -2.30 17.44
CA THR A 128 10.90 -1.07 18.03
C THR A 128 11.09 0.04 16.99
N GLU A 129 11.69 -0.28 15.83
CA GLU A 129 11.88 0.68 14.74
C GLU A 129 10.53 1.18 14.21
N ALA A 130 9.53 0.29 14.08
CA ALA A 130 8.18 0.64 13.64
C ALA A 130 7.50 1.60 14.63
N ALA A 131 7.58 1.31 15.93
CA ALA A 131 6.98 2.13 16.99
C ALA A 131 7.62 3.52 17.09
N GLU A 132 8.94 3.62 16.99
CA GLU A 132 9.65 4.90 16.96
C GLU A 132 9.21 5.74 15.75
N GLU A 133 9.09 5.12 14.58
CA GLU A 133 8.70 5.81 13.36
C GLU A 133 7.22 6.24 13.37
N LEU A 134 6.34 5.39 13.93
CA LEU A 134 4.93 5.71 14.15
C LEU A 134 4.74 6.83 15.17
N THR A 135 5.57 6.88 16.22
CA THR A 135 5.56 7.98 17.20
C THR A 135 5.86 9.32 16.52
N LYS A 136 6.93 9.39 15.71
CA LYS A 136 7.26 10.61 14.95
C LYS A 136 6.13 11.04 14.00
N TYR A 137 5.46 10.06 13.37
CA TYR A 137 4.29 10.34 12.53
C TYR A 137 3.16 10.97 13.36
N LEU A 138 2.83 10.40 14.52
CA LEU A 138 1.75 10.87 15.39
C LEU A 138 2.04 12.22 16.04
N ASP A 139 3.31 12.60 16.23
CA ASP A 139 3.67 13.97 16.65
C ASP A 139 3.16 15.02 15.66
N THR A 140 3.07 14.67 14.37
CA THR A 140 2.52 15.54 13.32
C THR A 140 1.01 15.31 13.12
N PHE A 141 0.57 14.05 13.11
CA PHE A 141 -0.80 13.63 12.80
C PHE A 141 -1.55 13.12 14.05
N TYR A 142 -1.53 13.90 15.12
CA TYR A 142 -2.05 13.51 16.45
C TYR A 142 -3.53 13.13 16.47
N ALA A 143 -4.32 13.51 15.46
CA ALA A 143 -5.73 13.15 15.33
C ALA A 143 -5.97 11.75 14.72
N ASP A 144 -4.92 11.03 14.28
CA ASP A 144 -5.03 9.69 13.73
C ASP A 144 -5.25 8.64 14.83
N VAL A 145 -6.53 8.38 15.14
CA VAL A 145 -6.94 7.39 16.15
C VAL A 145 -6.43 5.99 15.82
N GLU A 146 -6.43 5.61 14.53
CA GLU A 146 -5.94 4.29 14.11
C GLU A 146 -4.44 4.15 14.35
N GLY A 147 -3.68 5.20 14.07
CA GLY A 147 -2.25 5.25 14.37
C GLY A 147 -1.95 5.09 15.87
N TRP A 148 -2.74 5.70 16.75
CA TRP A 148 -2.58 5.53 18.20
C TRP A 148 -2.90 4.11 18.67
N MET A 149 -3.95 3.48 18.13
CA MET A 149 -4.27 2.09 18.45
C MET A 149 -3.16 1.14 18.00
N GLU A 150 -2.66 1.33 16.78
CA GLU A 150 -1.55 0.57 16.21
C GLU A 150 -0.28 0.69 17.07
N LEU A 151 0.04 1.90 17.56
CA LEU A 151 1.19 2.12 18.44
C LEU A 151 1.03 1.40 19.80
N ALA A 152 -0.18 1.41 20.37
CA ALA A 152 -0.46 0.68 21.61
C ALA A 152 -0.29 -0.84 21.42
N ASP A 153 -0.74 -1.38 20.30
CA ASP A 153 -0.56 -2.78 19.94
C ASP A 153 0.92 -3.16 19.80
N MET A 154 1.72 -2.32 19.12
CA MET A 154 3.17 -2.53 19.01
C MET A 154 3.86 -2.55 20.39
N TYR A 155 3.48 -1.66 21.31
CA TYR A 155 4.05 -1.67 22.66
C TYR A 155 3.67 -2.91 23.46
N ASN A 156 2.45 -3.43 23.28
CA ASN A 156 2.04 -4.70 23.88
C ASN A 156 2.88 -5.87 23.35
N GLU A 157 3.16 -5.91 22.04
CA GLU A 157 4.04 -6.91 21.43
C GLU A 157 5.48 -6.84 21.97
N CYS A 158 6.05 -5.63 22.07
CA CYS A 158 7.37 -5.42 22.66
C CYS A 158 7.45 -5.94 24.10
N ASN A 159 6.44 -5.65 24.93
CA ASN A 159 6.41 -6.12 26.32
C ASN A 159 6.32 -7.66 26.42
N MET A 160 5.58 -8.31 25.51
CA MET A 160 5.52 -9.77 25.44
C MET A 160 6.84 -10.40 24.98
N GLN A 161 7.61 -9.76 24.10
CA GLN A 161 8.94 -10.23 23.71
C GLN A 161 9.93 -10.16 24.88
N VAL A 162 9.85 -9.14 25.72
CA VAL A 162 10.70 -9.01 26.93
C VAL A 162 10.34 -10.08 27.97
N LEU A 163 9.07 -10.49 28.04
CA LEU A 163 8.58 -11.51 28.99
C LEU A 163 8.70 -12.96 28.48
N SER A 164 9.07 -13.18 27.23
CA SER A 164 9.35 -14.51 26.68
C SER A 164 10.80 -14.88 27.00
N PRO A 165 11.08 -15.77 27.98
CA PRO A 165 12.44 -16.25 28.18
C PRO A 165 12.83 -17.05 26.94
N CYS A 166 14.06 -16.85 26.45
CA CYS A 166 14.64 -17.55 25.30
C CYS A 166 14.16 -19.01 25.20
N PRO A 167 13.75 -19.50 24.01
CA PRO A 167 13.50 -20.93 23.85
C PRO A 167 14.82 -21.66 24.13
N PHE A 168 14.69 -22.69 24.94
CA PHE A 168 15.76 -23.51 25.49
C PHE A 168 16.87 -23.82 24.49
N ILE A 169 18.10 -23.71 24.98
CA ILE A 169 19.28 -24.40 24.48
C ILE A 169 18.92 -25.90 24.37
N SER A 170 19.14 -26.49 23.19
CA SER A 170 19.36 -27.93 23.01
C SER A 170 20.57 -28.13 22.13
#